data_AF-B8LC72-F1
#
_entry.id   AF-B8LC72-F1
#
_cell.length_a   1.000
_cell.length_b   1.000
_cell.length_c   1.000
_cell.angle_alpha   90.00
_cell.angle_beta   90.00
_cell.angle_gamma   90.00
#
_symmetry.space_group_name_H-M   'P 1'
#
loop_
_entity.id
_entity.type
_entity.pdbx_description
1 polymer ?
#
loop_
_entity_poly.entity_id
_entity_poly.type
_entity_poly.pdbx_seq_one_letter_code
_entity_poly.pdbx_strand_id
1 'polypeptide(L)'
;ITSSIIGYTYFLAWSTSFYPQLFMNHQRRTTRGLSVDFCVLNVLGYVCYTLYTTNFYFNQNVIDAYRERMADANQDTKQSTVQGNDVAFAIHALIMATVTLSQISIYDTFALRPPSKRVYVILSSAFAFCTGYVFFTRVHYGSIDLLGLLYVFGTIKIGVTIGKYIPQMLLNRSRKSTVGWNVLNVILDLTGGVLSLLQLIGDCAGLSDWSGITGNPAKMALALVTICFDLIFLVQHYLLYPESGEVQSYSAVPTIQTK
;
A
#
# COMPACT_ATOMS: atom_id res chain seq x y z
N ILE A 1 -4.01 20.85 14.52
CA ILE A 1 -3.31 20.07 15.56
C ILE A 1 -3.87 18.65 15.64
N THR A 2 -5.16 18.46 15.93
CA THR A 2 -5.78 17.12 16.04
C THR A 2 -5.59 16.25 14.80
N SER A 3 -5.86 16.79 13.59
CA SER A 3 -5.63 16.08 12.33
C SER A 3 -4.17 15.65 12.18
N SER A 4 -3.21 16.52 12.46
CA SER A 4 -1.78 16.20 12.39
C SER A 4 -1.38 15.09 13.36
N ILE A 5 -1.90 15.09 14.59
CA ILE A 5 -1.65 14.03 15.58
C ILE A 5 -2.16 12.69 15.05
N ILE A 6 -3.41 12.64 14.59
CA ILE A 6 -4.00 11.42 14.00
C ILE A 6 -3.18 10.98 12.78
N GLY A 7 -2.76 11.94 11.96
CA GLY A 7 -1.97 11.75 10.76
C GLY A 7 -0.63 11.06 11.01
N TYR A 8 0.15 11.61 11.94
CA TYR A 8 1.43 11.01 12.32
C TYR A 8 1.27 9.71 13.11
N THR A 9 0.17 9.54 13.84
CA THR A 9 -0.12 8.27 14.54
C THR A 9 -0.33 7.13 13.55
N TYR A 10 -1.14 7.33 12.49
CA TYR A 10 -1.33 6.26 11.50
C TYR A 10 -0.06 6.02 10.67
N PHE A 11 0.70 7.09 10.36
CA PHE A 11 2.00 6.97 9.71
C PHE A 11 2.92 6.05 10.52
N LEU A 12 3.00 6.23 11.84
CA LEU A 12 3.82 5.40 12.71
C LEU A 12 3.30 3.96 12.79
N ALA A 13 1.98 3.76 12.87
CA ALA A 13 1.37 2.44 12.90
C ALA A 13 1.71 1.63 11.63
N TRP A 14 1.49 2.21 10.46
CA TRP A 14 1.83 1.58 9.18
C TRP A 14 3.35 1.46 8.96
N SER A 15 4.15 2.42 9.38
CA SER A 15 5.61 2.34 9.22
C SER A 15 6.21 1.22 10.07
N THR A 16 5.71 1.06 11.30
CA THR A 16 6.20 0.03 12.21
C THR A 16 5.97 -1.39 11.66
N SER A 17 4.89 -1.61 10.88
CA SER A 17 4.56 -2.94 10.34
C SER A 17 5.58 -3.48 9.33
N PHE A 18 6.46 -2.66 8.76
CA PHE A 18 7.50 -3.11 7.82
C PHE A 18 8.70 -3.75 8.50
N TYR A 19 9.06 -3.26 9.70
CA TYR A 19 10.31 -3.60 10.37
C TYR A 19 10.45 -5.07 10.76
N PRO A 20 9.42 -5.76 11.29
CA PRO A 20 9.55 -7.16 11.70
C PRO A 20 10.07 -8.05 10.57
N GLN A 21 9.53 -7.90 9.36
CA GLN A 21 9.95 -8.70 8.21
C GLN A 21 11.40 -8.43 7.80
N LEU A 22 11.80 -7.15 7.79
CA LEU A 22 13.17 -6.73 7.44
C LEU A 22 14.20 -7.31 8.42
N PHE A 23 13.91 -7.25 9.73
CA PHE A 23 14.79 -7.79 10.75
C PHE A 23 14.85 -9.32 10.69
N MET A 24 13.71 -10.00 10.51
CA MET A 24 13.67 -11.45 10.38
C MET A 24 14.48 -11.95 9.17
N ASN A 25 14.37 -11.28 8.02
CA ASN A 25 15.16 -11.60 6.82
C ASN A 25 16.66 -11.45 7.09
N HIS A 26 17.05 -10.36 7.77
CA HIS A 26 18.45 -10.10 8.10
C HIS A 26 19.02 -11.12 9.08
N GLN A 27 18.27 -11.44 10.14
CA GLN A 27 18.70 -12.40 11.16
C GLN A 27 18.84 -13.81 10.61
N ARG A 28 17.87 -14.25 9.80
CA ARG A 28 17.86 -15.60 9.20
C ARG A 28 18.79 -15.73 7.99
N ARG A 29 19.26 -14.60 7.43
CA ARG A 29 20.05 -14.54 6.18
C ARG A 29 19.38 -15.28 5.02
N THR A 30 18.04 -15.28 4.99
CA THR A 30 17.23 -15.84 3.92
C THR A 30 15.88 -15.14 3.88
N THR A 31 15.31 -15.02 2.69
CA THR A 31 13.94 -14.54 2.43
C THR A 31 13.00 -15.69 2.07
N ARG A 32 13.39 -16.95 2.33
CA ARG A 32 12.50 -18.11 2.22
C ARG A 32 11.29 -17.92 3.13
N GLY A 33 10.10 -17.96 2.51
CA GLY A 33 8.81 -17.63 3.12
C GLY A 33 8.21 -16.33 2.60
N LEU A 34 9.02 -15.43 2.04
CA LEU A 34 8.55 -14.19 1.42
C LEU A 34 8.25 -14.42 -0.06
N SER A 35 7.11 -13.91 -0.53
CA SER A 35 6.75 -13.96 -1.95
C SER A 35 7.50 -12.89 -2.73
N VAL A 36 8.28 -13.31 -3.74
CA VAL A 36 8.99 -12.39 -4.63
C VAL A 36 8.00 -11.49 -5.37
N ASP A 37 6.91 -12.08 -5.85
CA ASP A 37 5.83 -11.38 -6.52
C ASP A 37 5.25 -10.27 -5.65
N PHE A 38 5.02 -10.56 -4.37
CA PHE A 38 4.51 -9.60 -3.40
C PHE A 38 5.45 -8.41 -3.23
N CYS A 39 6.76 -8.65 -3.08
CA CYS A 39 7.75 -7.59 -2.93
C CYS A 39 7.85 -6.70 -4.18
N VAL A 40 7.87 -7.30 -5.37
CA VAL A 40 7.92 -6.55 -6.63
C VAL A 40 6.67 -5.69 -6.82
N LEU A 41 5.49 -6.26 -6.58
CA LEU A 41 4.23 -5.52 -6.68
C LEU A 41 4.14 -4.41 -5.63
N ASN A 42 4.62 -4.62 -4.40
CA ASN A 42 4.66 -3.56 -3.40
C ASN A 42 5.56 -2.39 -3.82
N VAL A 43 6.73 -2.66 -4.42
CA VAL A 43 7.58 -1.59 -4.95
C VAL A 43 6.83 -0.80 -6.04
N LEU A 44 6.21 -1.47 -7.01
CA LEU A 44 5.38 -0.79 -8.03
C LEU A 44 4.31 0.10 -7.38
N GLY A 45 3.54 -0.45 -6.45
CA GLY A 45 2.48 0.27 -5.77
C GLY A 45 3.00 1.50 -5.02
N TYR A 46 4.09 1.36 -4.25
CA TYR A 46 4.65 2.48 -3.49
C TYR A 46 5.38 3.51 -4.37
N VAL A 47 5.93 3.13 -5.53
CA VAL A 47 6.41 4.10 -6.53
C VAL A 47 5.24 4.95 -7.00
N CYS A 48 4.16 4.33 -7.47
CA CYS A 48 2.96 5.04 -7.91
C CYS A 48 2.38 5.94 -6.82
N TYR A 49 2.27 5.43 -5.59
CA TYR A 49 1.72 6.19 -4.46
C TYR A 49 2.61 7.35 -4.02
N THR A 50 3.94 7.17 -4.06
CA THR A 50 4.90 8.24 -3.77
C THR A 50 4.81 9.34 -4.83
N LEU A 51 4.77 8.98 -6.12
CA LEU A 51 4.58 9.95 -7.20
C LEU A 51 3.26 10.72 -7.04
N TYR A 52 2.18 10.03 -6.72
CA TYR A 52 0.88 10.65 -6.42
C TYR A 52 0.98 11.65 -5.27
N THR A 53 1.34 11.19 -4.08
CA THR A 53 1.33 12.02 -2.85
C THR A 53 2.32 13.19 -2.94
N THR A 54 3.53 12.96 -3.44
CA THR A 54 4.54 14.03 -3.56
C THR A 54 4.12 15.13 -4.54
N ASN A 55 3.53 14.78 -5.69
CA ASN A 55 3.08 15.78 -6.65
C ASN A 55 1.87 16.56 -6.13
N PHE A 56 0.88 15.89 -5.54
CA PHE A 56 -0.26 16.57 -4.95
C PHE A 56 0.11 17.50 -3.78
N TYR A 57 1.25 17.27 -3.13
CA TYR A 57 1.72 18.07 -2.00
C TYR A 57 2.69 19.20 -2.42
N PHE A 58 3.64 18.94 -3.31
CA PHE A 58 4.72 19.88 -3.64
C PHE A 58 4.58 20.56 -5.01
N ASN A 59 3.90 19.95 -5.98
CA ASN A 59 3.91 20.43 -7.38
C ASN A 59 2.79 21.46 -7.61
N GLN A 60 3.15 22.74 -7.70
CA GLN A 60 2.18 23.82 -7.91
C GLN A 60 1.35 23.66 -9.20
N ASN A 61 1.96 23.18 -10.29
CA ASN A 61 1.23 22.96 -11.55
C ASN A 61 0.12 21.90 -11.38
N VAL A 62 0.35 20.88 -10.54
CA VAL A 62 -0.65 19.85 -10.24
C VAL A 62 -1.74 20.40 -9.33
N ILE A 63 -1.36 21.21 -8.34
CA ILE A 63 -2.30 21.85 -7.42
C ILE A 63 -3.22 22.81 -8.19
N ASP A 64 -2.68 23.61 -9.11
CA ASP A 64 -3.45 24.55 -9.92
C ASP A 64 -4.34 23.82 -10.92
N ALA A 65 -3.82 22.82 -11.64
CA ALA A 65 -4.64 21.98 -12.51
C ALA A 65 -5.77 21.25 -11.75
N TYR A 66 -5.51 20.86 -10.49
CA TYR A 66 -6.53 20.28 -9.62
C TYR A 66 -7.61 21.30 -9.28
N ARG A 67 -7.24 22.52 -8.87
CA ARG A 67 -8.19 23.60 -8.57
C ARG A 67 -9.06 23.93 -9.78
N GLU A 68 -8.46 24.04 -10.96
CA GLU A 68 -9.19 24.26 -12.21
C GLU A 68 -10.21 23.15 -12.47
N ARG A 69 -9.79 21.89 -12.38
CA ARG A 69 -10.68 20.73 -12.59
C ARG A 69 -11.82 20.65 -11.56
N MET A 70 -11.59 21.06 -10.32
CA MET A 70 -12.63 21.10 -9.28
C MET A 70 -13.61 22.26 -9.52
N ALA A 71 -13.10 23.43 -9.92
CA ALA A 71 -13.93 24.59 -10.28
C ALA A 71 -14.85 24.28 -11.47
N ASP A 72 -14.32 23.64 -12.52
CA ASP A 72 -15.11 23.19 -13.68
C ASP A 72 -16.22 22.20 -13.28
N ALA A 73 -16.01 21.41 -12.22
CA ALA A 73 -16.98 20.47 -11.69
C ALA A 73 -17.99 21.12 -10.71
N ASN A 74 -18.01 22.45 -10.58
CA ASN A 74 -18.79 23.20 -9.59
C ASN A 74 -18.53 22.74 -8.14
N GLN A 75 -17.30 22.34 -7.84
CA GLN A 75 -16.86 22.01 -6.48
C GLN A 75 -16.06 23.17 -5.91
N ASP A 76 -16.42 23.63 -4.71
CA ASP A 76 -15.73 24.73 -4.00
C ASP A 76 -14.35 24.32 -3.43
N THR A 77 -13.85 23.13 -3.76
CA THR A 77 -12.60 22.57 -3.25
C THR A 77 -11.39 23.35 -3.76
N LYS A 78 -10.73 24.10 -2.86
CA LYS A 78 -9.56 24.90 -3.24
C LYS A 78 -8.22 24.20 -3.00
N GLN A 79 -8.21 23.05 -2.31
CA GLN A 79 -6.98 22.37 -1.90
C GLN A 79 -7.12 20.85 -1.89
N SER A 80 -6.03 20.17 -2.25
CA SER A 80 -5.87 18.73 -2.06
C SER A 80 -5.81 18.40 -0.57
N THR A 81 -6.43 17.29 -0.16
CA THR A 81 -6.38 16.77 1.22
C THR A 81 -5.16 15.88 1.48
N VAL A 82 -4.20 15.82 0.56
CA VAL A 82 -2.90 15.18 0.79
C VAL A 82 -2.10 15.99 1.81
N GLN A 83 -1.69 15.35 2.91
CA GLN A 83 -0.95 15.99 4.00
C GLN A 83 0.51 15.53 4.04
N GLY A 84 1.36 16.25 4.79
CA GLY A 84 2.78 15.91 4.92
C GLY A 84 3.03 14.50 5.47
N ASN A 85 2.16 14.01 6.35
CA ASN A 85 2.22 12.63 6.87
C ASN A 85 1.91 11.57 5.79
N ASP A 86 1.06 11.86 4.80
CA ASP A 86 0.81 10.96 3.66
C ASP A 86 2.09 10.80 2.82
N VAL A 87 2.78 11.92 2.56
CA VAL A 87 4.04 11.94 1.82
C VAL A 87 5.13 11.20 2.57
N ALA A 88 5.29 11.47 3.87
CA ALA A 88 6.27 10.79 4.72
C ALA A 88 6.03 9.27 4.73
N PHE A 89 4.77 8.85 4.86
CA PHE A 89 4.39 7.44 4.78
C PHE A 89 4.75 6.82 3.42
N ALA A 90 4.38 7.46 2.31
CA ALA A 90 4.61 6.92 0.98
C ALA A 90 6.10 6.72 0.69
N ILE A 91 6.93 7.73 1.01
CA ILE A 91 8.38 7.66 0.83
C ILE A 91 8.99 6.58 1.73
N HIS A 92 8.62 6.54 3.01
CA HIS A 92 9.11 5.52 3.93
C HIS A 92 8.75 4.11 3.44
N ALA A 93 7.49 3.88 3.06
CA ALA A 93 7.02 2.59 2.57
C ALA A 93 7.73 2.16 1.28
N LEU A 94 8.03 3.10 0.37
CA LEU A 94 8.83 2.83 -0.83
C LEU A 94 10.25 2.38 -0.48
N ILE A 95 10.91 3.07 0.46
CA ILE A 95 12.24 2.69 0.94
C ILE A 95 12.19 1.28 1.53
N MET A 96 11.25 1.02 2.44
CA MET A 96 11.14 -0.28 3.12
C MET A 96 10.81 -1.42 2.15
N ALA A 97 9.92 -1.20 1.18
CA ALA A 97 9.61 -2.16 0.14
C ALA A 97 10.83 -2.45 -0.76
N THR A 98 11.60 -1.42 -1.11
CA THR A 98 12.81 -1.56 -1.92
C THR A 98 13.89 -2.33 -1.16
N VAL A 99 14.16 -1.99 0.11
CA VAL A 99 15.12 -2.73 0.94
C VAL A 99 14.70 -4.20 1.07
N THR A 100 13.42 -4.46 1.30
CA THR A 100 12.90 -5.83 1.38
C THR A 100 13.10 -6.59 0.07
N LEU A 101 12.88 -5.94 -1.08
CA LEU A 101 13.14 -6.54 -2.39
C LEU A 101 14.64 -6.79 -2.62
N SER A 102 15.51 -5.87 -2.21
CA SER A 102 16.96 -6.04 -2.29
C SER A 102 17.47 -7.20 -1.43
N GLN A 103 16.86 -7.46 -0.27
CA GLN A 103 17.20 -8.62 0.56
C GLN A 103 16.98 -9.95 -0.17
N ILE A 104 15.98 -10.04 -1.06
CA ILE A 104 15.78 -11.23 -1.90
C ILE A 104 16.96 -11.43 -2.84
N SER A 105 17.40 -10.35 -3.51
CA SER A 105 18.56 -10.39 -4.40
C SER A 105 19.83 -10.82 -3.67
N ILE A 106 20.05 -10.31 -2.45
CA ILE A 106 21.27 -10.52 -1.68
C ILE A 106 21.31 -11.91 -1.05
N TYR A 107 20.20 -12.40 -0.48
CA TYR A 107 20.20 -13.64 0.30
C TYR A 107 19.79 -14.89 -0.49
N ASP A 108 18.82 -14.78 -1.40
CA ASP A 108 18.27 -15.96 -2.11
C ASP A 108 18.43 -15.90 -3.64
N THR A 109 18.89 -14.77 -4.20
CA THR A 109 19.12 -14.52 -5.64
C THR A 109 17.88 -14.69 -6.54
N PHE A 110 17.55 -13.68 -7.36
CA PHE A 110 16.43 -13.78 -8.31
C PHE A 110 16.58 -14.89 -9.36
N ALA A 111 17.80 -15.37 -9.62
CA ALA A 111 18.03 -16.53 -10.49
C ALA A 111 17.39 -17.82 -9.95
N LEU A 112 17.36 -17.99 -8.62
CA LEU A 112 16.74 -19.15 -7.98
C LEU A 112 15.25 -18.93 -7.71
N ARG A 113 14.83 -17.68 -7.58
CA ARG A 113 13.44 -17.29 -7.27
C ARG A 113 12.98 -16.10 -8.13
N PRO A 114 12.81 -16.28 -9.45
CA PRO A 114 12.38 -15.18 -10.31
C PRO A 114 10.93 -14.79 -10.01
N PRO A 115 10.53 -13.52 -10.24
CA PRO A 115 9.13 -13.14 -10.24
C PRO A 115 8.32 -14.01 -11.21
N SER A 116 7.07 -14.29 -10.89
CA SER A 116 6.22 -15.09 -11.77
C SER A 116 5.89 -14.32 -13.05
N LYS A 117 5.55 -15.07 -14.12
CA LYS A 117 5.07 -14.49 -15.39
C LYS A 117 3.89 -13.53 -15.19
N ARG A 118 3.05 -13.76 -14.18
CA ARG A 118 1.90 -12.90 -13.86
C ARG A 118 2.35 -11.50 -13.45
N VAL A 119 3.41 -11.40 -12.65
CA VAL A 119 3.96 -10.10 -12.22
C VAL A 119 4.54 -9.34 -13.40
N TYR A 120 5.27 -10.01 -14.29
CA TYR A 120 5.75 -9.37 -15.51
C TYR A 120 4.62 -8.83 -16.38
N VAL A 121 3.50 -9.56 -16.51
CA VAL A 121 2.29 -9.07 -17.21
C VAL A 121 1.68 -7.86 -16.50
N ILE A 122 1.60 -7.86 -15.17
CA ILE A 122 1.08 -6.71 -14.41
C ILE A 122 1.99 -5.48 -14.60
N LEU A 123 3.31 -5.66 -14.52
CA LEU A 123 4.27 -4.57 -14.71
C LEU A 123 4.22 -4.01 -16.12
N SER A 124 4.24 -4.88 -17.13
CA SER A 124 4.21 -4.45 -18.53
C SER A 124 2.89 -3.80 -18.92
N SER A 125 1.75 -4.31 -18.42
CA SER A 125 0.43 -3.71 -18.64
C SER A 125 0.31 -2.35 -17.94
N ALA A 126 0.77 -2.20 -16.70
CA ALA A 126 0.79 -0.92 -16.01
C ALA A 126 1.65 0.11 -16.76
N PHE A 127 2.85 -0.29 -17.20
CA PHE A 127 3.75 0.57 -17.97
C PHE A 127 3.16 0.97 -19.33
N ALA A 128 2.62 0.00 -20.08
CA ALA A 128 1.99 0.23 -21.36
C ALA A 128 0.77 1.15 -21.24
N PHE A 129 -0.06 0.96 -20.20
CA PHE A 129 -1.21 1.82 -19.93
C PHE A 129 -0.79 3.25 -19.62
N CYS A 130 0.21 3.45 -18.73
CA CYS A 130 0.69 4.80 -18.40
C CYS A 130 1.29 5.51 -19.64
N THR A 131 2.09 4.79 -20.43
CA THR A 131 2.70 5.33 -21.65
C THR A 131 1.62 5.66 -22.69
N GLY A 132 0.65 4.76 -22.89
CA GLY A 132 -0.48 4.96 -23.77
C GLY A 132 -1.34 6.15 -23.36
N TYR A 133 -1.58 6.33 -22.05
CA TYR A 133 -2.30 7.48 -21.50
C TYR A 133 -1.57 8.79 -21.79
N VAL A 134 -0.26 8.85 -21.51
CA VAL A 134 0.56 10.04 -21.82
C VAL A 134 0.51 10.36 -23.31
N PHE A 135 0.72 9.37 -24.17
CA PHE A 135 0.67 9.54 -25.62
C PHE A 135 -0.71 10.04 -26.09
N PHE A 136 -1.79 9.40 -25.62
CA PHE A 136 -3.17 9.78 -25.92
C PHE A 136 -3.42 11.25 -25.57
N THR A 137 -3.10 11.66 -24.34
CA THR A 137 -3.34 13.05 -23.91
C THR A 137 -2.54 14.04 -24.74
N ARG A 138 -1.27 13.73 -25.04
CA ARG A 138 -0.40 14.60 -25.83
C ARG A 138 -0.89 14.81 -27.26
N VAL A 139 -1.47 13.77 -27.87
CA VAL A 139 -2.02 13.81 -29.24
C VAL A 139 -3.38 14.50 -29.27
N HIS A 140 -4.28 14.18 -28.34
CA HIS A 140 -5.65 14.69 -28.36
C HIS A 140 -5.81 16.10 -27.78
N TYR A 141 -5.08 16.43 -26.72
CA TYR A 141 -5.18 17.71 -26.02
C TYR A 141 -3.98 18.64 -26.26
N GLY A 142 -2.98 18.20 -27.03
CA GLY A 142 -1.77 18.97 -27.30
C GLY A 142 -0.81 19.12 -26.10
N SER A 143 -1.18 18.60 -24.93
CA SER A 143 -0.43 18.67 -23.67
C SER A 143 -0.55 17.36 -22.89
N ILE A 144 0.33 17.13 -21.92
CA ILE A 144 0.29 15.93 -21.07
C ILE A 144 -0.60 16.22 -19.86
N ASP A 145 -1.67 15.43 -19.66
CA ASP A 145 -2.50 15.52 -18.45
C ASP A 145 -1.79 14.84 -17.27
N LEU A 146 -0.90 15.60 -16.61
CA LEU A 146 -0.17 15.10 -15.45
C LEU A 146 -1.11 14.77 -14.29
N LEU A 147 -2.14 15.58 -14.04
CA LEU A 147 -3.08 15.35 -12.95
C LEU A 147 -3.83 14.01 -13.15
N GLY A 148 -4.32 13.77 -14.35
CA GLY A 148 -4.96 12.49 -14.71
C GLY A 148 -4.00 11.31 -14.59
N LEU A 149 -2.74 11.45 -15.00
CA LEU A 149 -1.73 10.41 -14.82
C LEU A 149 -1.46 10.09 -13.34
N LEU A 150 -1.47 11.09 -12.46
CA LEU A 150 -1.34 10.86 -11.02
C LEU A 150 -2.54 10.06 -10.47
N TYR A 151 -3.77 10.37 -10.89
CA TYR A 151 -4.93 9.54 -10.53
C TYR A 151 -4.81 8.09 -11.03
N VAL A 152 -4.23 7.88 -12.21
CA VAL A 152 -3.87 6.54 -12.70
C VAL A 152 -2.89 5.85 -11.75
N PHE A 153 -1.85 6.53 -11.29
CA PHE A 153 -0.92 5.98 -10.30
C PHE A 153 -1.61 5.62 -8.97
N GLY A 154 -2.48 6.49 -8.45
CA GLY A 154 -3.31 6.18 -7.28
C GLY A 154 -4.14 4.90 -7.48
N THR A 155 -4.74 4.76 -8.66
CA THR A 155 -5.54 3.58 -9.05
C THR A 155 -4.69 2.31 -9.13
N ILE A 156 -3.48 2.39 -9.72
CA ILE A 156 -2.54 1.26 -9.76
C ILE A 156 -2.17 0.81 -8.35
N LYS A 157 -1.88 1.75 -7.43
CA LYS A 157 -1.60 1.42 -6.02
C LYS A 157 -2.76 0.66 -5.36
N ILE A 158 -4.00 1.12 -5.56
CA ILE A 158 -5.19 0.44 -5.02
C ILE A 158 -5.33 -0.95 -5.65
N GLY A 159 -5.20 -1.06 -6.97
CA GLY A 159 -5.30 -2.33 -7.71
C GLY A 159 -4.27 -3.36 -7.26
N VAL A 160 -3.01 -2.95 -7.07
CA VAL A 160 -1.96 -3.78 -6.47
C VAL A 160 -2.36 -4.25 -5.07
N THR A 161 -2.95 -3.36 -4.27
CA THR A 161 -3.36 -3.67 -2.89
C THR A 161 -4.49 -4.70 -2.85
N ILE A 162 -5.50 -4.55 -3.71
CA ILE A 162 -6.57 -5.55 -3.86
C ILE A 162 -6.00 -6.87 -4.40
N GLY A 163 -5.10 -6.79 -5.38
CA GLY A 163 -4.45 -7.92 -6.01
C GLY A 163 -3.61 -8.78 -5.07
N LYS A 164 -3.13 -8.23 -3.95
CA LYS A 164 -2.50 -9.02 -2.87
C LYS A 164 -3.51 -9.55 -1.85
N TYR A 165 -4.54 -8.79 -1.51
CA TYR A 165 -5.47 -9.17 -0.44
C TYR A 165 -6.45 -10.27 -0.88
N ILE A 166 -6.96 -10.24 -2.12
CA ILE A 166 -7.88 -11.27 -2.61
C ILE A 166 -7.24 -12.67 -2.59
N PRO A 167 -6.03 -12.89 -3.16
CA PRO A 167 -5.40 -14.21 -3.11
C PRO A 167 -5.15 -14.68 -1.68
N GLN A 168 -4.75 -13.78 -0.77
CA GLN A 168 -4.54 -14.13 0.64
C GLN A 168 -5.84 -14.58 1.31
N MET A 169 -6.93 -13.85 1.11
CA MET A 169 -8.25 -14.18 1.63
C MET A 169 -8.72 -15.55 1.13
N LEU A 170 -8.56 -15.82 -0.16
CA LEU A 170 -8.92 -17.09 -0.78
C LEU A 170 -8.03 -18.24 -0.30
N LEU A 171 -6.73 -17.97 -0.10
CA LEU A 171 -5.77 -18.95 0.41
C LEU A 171 -6.13 -19.37 1.84
N ASN A 172 -6.42 -18.41 2.72
CA ASN A 172 -6.87 -18.69 4.08
C ASN A 172 -8.13 -19.57 4.07
N ARG A 173 -9.10 -19.25 3.20
CA ARG A 173 -10.34 -20.03 3.04
C ARG A 173 -10.08 -21.46 2.54
N SER A 174 -9.16 -21.62 1.60
CA SER A 174 -8.78 -22.92 1.03
C SER A 174 -8.06 -23.79 2.05
N ARG A 175 -7.09 -23.21 2.78
CA ARG A 175 -6.30 -23.90 3.80
C ARG A 175 -7.07 -24.16 5.09
N LYS A 176 -8.17 -23.42 5.33
CA LYS A 176 -8.89 -23.40 6.62
C LYS A 176 -7.96 -23.09 7.80
N SER A 177 -6.95 -22.26 7.55
CA SER A 177 -5.90 -21.93 8.51
C SER A 177 -5.27 -20.59 8.14
N THR A 178 -4.95 -19.81 9.17
CA THR A 178 -4.17 -18.56 9.07
C THR A 178 -2.74 -18.70 9.61
N VAL A 179 -2.32 -19.94 9.93
CA VAL A 179 -0.99 -20.22 10.49
C VAL A 179 0.10 -19.78 9.51
N GLY A 180 1.10 -19.06 10.04
CA GLY A 180 2.22 -18.51 9.27
C GLY A 180 2.07 -17.03 8.87
N TRP A 181 1.01 -16.36 9.35
CA TRP A 181 0.82 -14.93 9.16
C TRP A 181 0.88 -14.19 10.49
N ASN A 182 1.57 -13.04 10.53
CA ASN A 182 1.65 -12.23 11.74
C ASN A 182 0.38 -11.37 11.87
N VAL A 183 -0.56 -11.80 12.72
CA VAL A 183 -1.83 -11.09 12.98
C VAL A 183 -1.61 -9.65 13.47
N LEU A 184 -0.48 -9.38 14.15
CA LEU A 184 -0.15 -8.03 14.61
C LEU A 184 0.01 -7.05 13.44
N ASN A 185 0.55 -7.50 12.30
CA ASN A 185 0.67 -6.65 11.12
C ASN A 185 -0.70 -6.23 10.58
N VAL A 186 -1.71 -7.10 10.70
CA VAL A 186 -3.10 -6.87 10.29
C VAL A 186 -3.76 -5.86 11.22
N ILE A 187 -3.52 -5.98 12.52
CA ILE A 187 -4.05 -5.06 13.53
C ILE A 187 -3.42 -3.67 13.32
N LEU A 188 -2.12 -3.60 13.04
CA LEU A 188 -1.44 -2.34 12.72
C LEU A 188 -1.92 -1.75 11.38
N ASP A 189 -2.16 -2.57 10.36
CA ASP A 189 -2.70 -2.13 9.06
C ASP A 189 -4.13 -1.58 9.22
N LEU A 190 -4.98 -2.28 9.98
CA LEU A 190 -6.33 -1.84 10.31
C LEU A 190 -6.31 -0.54 11.11
N THR A 191 -5.46 -0.44 12.12
CA THR A 191 -5.29 0.77 12.95
C THR A 191 -4.87 1.95 12.07
N GLY A 192 -3.89 1.73 11.18
CA GLY A 192 -3.46 2.74 10.24
C GLY A 192 -4.57 3.15 9.26
N GLY A 193 -5.33 2.20 8.73
CA GLY A 193 -6.46 2.45 7.84
C GLY A 193 -7.58 3.25 8.51
N VAL A 194 -7.98 2.87 9.73
CA VAL A 194 -9.01 3.58 10.50
C VAL A 194 -8.56 5.01 10.81
N LEU A 195 -7.35 5.19 11.32
CA LEU A 195 -6.84 6.53 11.65
C LEU A 195 -6.65 7.40 10.41
N SER A 196 -6.20 6.83 9.28
CA SER A 196 -6.09 7.55 8.00
C SER A 196 -7.45 8.03 7.50
N LEU A 197 -8.50 7.20 7.61
CA LEU A 197 -9.86 7.57 7.26
C LEU A 197 -10.43 8.63 8.21
N LEU A 198 -10.20 8.48 9.52
CA LEU A 198 -10.61 9.46 10.52
C LEU A 198 -9.95 10.81 10.31
N GLN A 199 -8.66 10.84 9.95
CA GLN A 199 -7.99 12.09 9.59
C GLN A 199 -8.68 12.76 8.39
N LEU A 200 -8.93 12.00 7.32
CA LEU A 200 -9.57 12.52 6.11
C LEU A 200 -10.97 13.09 6.39
N ILE A 201 -11.78 12.36 7.15
CA ILE A 201 -13.13 12.82 7.56
C ILE A 201 -13.03 14.07 8.44
N GLY A 202 -12.09 14.08 9.41
CA GLY A 202 -11.88 15.21 10.30
C GLY A 202 -11.41 16.47 9.57
N ASP A 203 -10.55 16.33 8.56
CA ASP A 203 -10.10 17.44 7.71
C ASP A 203 -11.26 18.03 6.91
N CYS A 204 -12.09 17.18 6.29
CA CYS A 204 -13.26 17.61 5.54
C CYS A 204 -14.29 18.31 6.44
N ALA A 205 -14.57 17.73 7.62
CA ALA A 205 -15.49 18.31 8.59
C ALA A 205 -14.98 19.67 9.12
N GLY A 206 -13.69 19.78 9.42
CA GLY A 206 -13.07 21.01 9.90
C GLY A 206 -13.07 22.14 8.85
N LEU A 207 -12.93 21.79 7.57
CA LEU A 207 -13.01 22.73 6.45
C LEU A 207 -14.46 23.02 6.01
N SER A 208 -15.45 22.34 6.60
CA SER A 208 -16.84 22.32 6.11
C SER A 208 -16.95 21.98 4.62
N ASP A 209 -15.99 21.19 4.13
CA ASP A 209 -15.83 20.85 2.72
C ASP A 209 -15.65 19.35 2.55
N TRP A 210 -16.74 18.67 2.19
CA TRP A 210 -16.79 17.23 1.99
C TRP A 210 -16.22 16.77 0.66
N SER A 211 -16.04 17.69 -0.30
CA SER A 211 -15.40 17.38 -1.58
C SER A 211 -13.90 17.05 -1.40
N GLY A 212 -13.31 17.40 -0.25
CA GLY A 212 -11.97 16.95 0.14
C GLY A 212 -11.80 15.42 0.19
N ILE A 213 -12.91 14.67 0.36
CA ILE A 213 -12.93 13.20 0.26
C ILE A 213 -12.60 12.76 -1.17
N THR A 214 -13.22 13.40 -2.17
CA THR A 214 -12.96 13.15 -3.59
C THR A 214 -11.66 13.78 -4.07
N GLY A 215 -11.07 14.69 -3.29
CA GLY A 215 -9.76 15.29 -3.57
C GLY A 215 -8.56 14.38 -3.31
N ASN A 216 -8.72 13.36 -2.47
CA ASN A 216 -7.72 12.31 -2.26
C ASN A 216 -8.36 10.92 -2.32
N PRO A 217 -8.85 10.52 -3.51
CA PRO A 217 -9.56 9.27 -3.69
C PRO A 217 -8.64 8.08 -3.46
N ALA A 218 -7.32 8.25 -3.69
CA ALA A 218 -6.33 7.23 -3.42
C ALA A 218 -6.24 6.89 -1.93
N LYS A 219 -6.14 7.90 -1.05
CA LYS A 219 -6.12 7.70 0.41
C LYS A 219 -7.43 7.10 0.91
N MET A 220 -8.57 7.64 0.48
CA MET A 220 -9.88 7.11 0.87
C MET A 220 -10.03 5.65 0.48
N ALA A 221 -9.80 5.32 -0.80
CA ALA A 221 -9.97 3.96 -1.29
C ALA A 221 -8.95 3.00 -0.66
N LEU A 222 -7.70 3.43 -0.45
CA LEU A 222 -6.70 2.63 0.24
C LEU A 222 -7.14 2.31 1.67
N ALA A 223 -7.60 3.30 2.43
CA ALA A 223 -8.08 3.10 3.79
C ALA A 223 -9.30 2.16 3.84
N LEU A 224 -10.29 2.36 2.98
CA LEU A 224 -11.49 1.51 2.93
C LEU A 224 -11.18 0.06 2.54
N VAL A 225 -10.33 -0.13 1.52
CA VAL A 225 -9.89 -1.47 1.08
C VAL A 225 -9.13 -2.16 2.21
N THR A 226 -8.18 -1.47 2.85
CA THR A 226 -7.43 -2.00 3.99
C THR A 226 -8.36 -2.41 5.13
N ILE A 227 -9.23 -1.50 5.60
CA ILE A 227 -10.19 -1.81 6.69
C ILE A 227 -11.06 -3.02 6.34
N CYS A 228 -11.61 -3.08 5.13
CA CYS A 228 -12.47 -4.16 4.69
C CYS A 228 -11.74 -5.51 4.71
N PHE A 229 -10.57 -5.60 4.09
CA PHE A 229 -9.82 -6.85 4.02
C PHE A 229 -9.23 -7.26 5.38
N ASP A 230 -8.78 -6.31 6.19
CA ASP A 230 -8.26 -6.61 7.52
C ASP A 230 -9.35 -7.15 8.44
N LEU A 231 -10.57 -6.60 8.40
CA LEU A 231 -11.71 -7.17 9.12
C LEU A 231 -12.01 -8.60 8.65
N ILE A 232 -11.97 -8.85 7.33
CA ILE A 232 -12.12 -10.22 6.80
C ILE A 232 -11.03 -11.13 7.34
N PHE A 233 -9.78 -10.68 7.36
CA PHE A 233 -8.67 -11.49 7.86
C PHE A 233 -8.75 -11.77 9.36
N LEU A 234 -9.17 -10.79 10.16
CA LEU A 234 -9.38 -10.96 11.60
C LEU A 234 -10.54 -11.93 11.88
N VAL A 235 -11.62 -11.85 11.10
CA VAL A 235 -12.71 -12.84 11.16
C VAL A 235 -12.20 -14.23 10.77
N GLN A 236 -11.39 -14.34 9.71
CA GLN A 236 -10.78 -15.62 9.33
C GLN A 236 -9.88 -16.18 10.43
N HIS A 237 -9.09 -15.34 11.10
CA HIS A 237 -8.12 -15.74 12.12
C HIS A 237 -8.79 -16.12 13.46
N TYR A 238 -9.68 -15.27 13.99
CA TYR A 238 -10.23 -15.46 15.33
C TYR A 238 -11.54 -16.25 15.37
N LEU A 239 -12.36 -16.19 14.32
CA LEU A 239 -13.70 -16.78 14.33
C LEU A 239 -13.80 -18.04 13.47
N LEU A 240 -13.27 -18.02 12.24
CA LEU A 240 -13.46 -19.14 11.30
C LEU A 240 -12.38 -20.21 11.44
N TYR A 241 -11.13 -19.81 11.63
CA TYR A 241 -9.96 -20.71 11.70
C TYR A 241 -9.14 -20.46 12.98
N PRO A 242 -9.77 -20.43 14.17
CA PRO A 242 -9.04 -20.24 15.42
C PRO A 242 -8.03 -21.38 15.58
N GLU A 243 -6.80 -21.03 15.97
CA GLU A 243 -5.80 -22.01 16.33
C GLU A 243 -6.31 -22.78 17.56
N SER A 244 -6.53 -24.09 17.40
CA SER A 244 -6.99 -24.97 18.46
C SER A 244 -5.85 -25.19 19.45
N GLY A 245 -5.68 -24.30 20.43
CA GLY A 245 -5.09 -24.56 21.76
C GLY A 245 -3.68 -25.16 21.89
N GLU A 246 -3.00 -25.56 20.83
CA GLU A 246 -1.59 -25.96 20.88
C GLU A 246 -0.75 -24.75 20.54
N VAL A 247 -0.43 -23.99 21.58
CA VAL A 247 0.76 -23.13 21.60
C VAL A 247 1.96 -24.05 21.40
N GLN A 248 2.29 -24.37 20.15
CA GLN A 248 3.62 -24.85 19.80
C GLN A 248 4.55 -23.67 20.02
N SER A 249 5.14 -23.67 21.21
CA SER A 249 6.33 -22.92 21.59
C SER A 249 7.22 -22.72 20.37
N TYR A 250 7.35 -21.46 19.92
CA TYR A 250 8.48 -21.04 19.12
C TYR A 250 9.74 -21.17 20.00
N SER A 251 10.25 -22.38 20.12
CA SER A 251 11.46 -22.72 20.87
C SER A 251 12.18 -23.84 20.13
N ALA A 252 13.45 -23.57 19.83
CA ALA A 252 14.45 -24.45 19.21
C ALA A 252 14.31 -24.71 17.70
N VAL A 253 15.15 -24.00 16.94
CA VAL A 253 15.73 -24.52 15.70
C VAL A 253 16.37 -25.88 16.01
N PRO A 254 16.03 -26.98 15.32
CA PRO A 254 16.72 -28.24 15.50
C PRO A 254 18.16 -28.08 15.03
N THR A 255 19.12 -28.16 15.95
CA THR A 255 20.52 -28.38 15.60
C THR A 255 20.59 -29.73 14.90
N ILE A 256 20.86 -29.72 13.60
CA ILE A 256 21.14 -30.95 12.85
C ILE A 256 22.39 -31.55 13.47
N GLN A 257 22.24 -32.64 14.24
CA GLN A 257 23.37 -33.48 14.59
C GLN A 257 23.74 -34.28 13.35
N THR A 258 24.82 -33.86 12.70
CA THR A 258 25.55 -34.69 11.75
C THR A 258 26.17 -35.87 12.51
N LYS A 259 25.73 -37.09 12.17
CA LYS A 259 26.52 -38.31 12.32
C LYS A 259 27.14 -38.65 10.98
#